data_AF-A0A6L3X2S7-F1
#
_entry.id   AF-A0A6L3X2S7-F1
#
_cell.length_a   1.000
_cell.length_b   1.000
_cell.length_c   1.000
_cell.angle_alpha   90.00
_cell.angle_beta   90.00
_cell.angle_gamma   90.00
#
_symmetry.space_group_name_H-M   'P 1'
#
loop_
_entity.id
_entity.type
_entity.pdbx_description
1 polymer ?
#
loop_
_entity_poly.entity_id
_entity_poly.type
_entity_poly.pdbx_seq_one_letter_code
_entity_poly.pdbx_strand_id
1 'polypeptide(L)'
;AIIGAGPAGLACADVLVRSGVGVTVYDRHPEIGGLLTFGIPAFKLDKSLLARRREIFSAMGIRFELNCEVGKDVSMAQLQNDYDALFIGVGTYRSMKAGIPHEDAPGVYDALPFLVANTRNVMGLDPAADEPFIDTQGLNVGVLGGGDT
;
A
#
# COMPACT_ATOMS: atom_id res chain seq x y z
N ALA A 1 12.81 -2.40 -13.08
CA ALA A 1 12.07 -2.58 -11.82
C ALA A 1 10.79 -1.75 -11.79
N ILE A 2 9.85 -2.13 -10.93
CA ILE A 2 8.59 -1.43 -10.68
C ILE A 2 8.57 -1.02 -9.21
N ILE A 3 8.28 0.24 -8.91
CA ILE A 3 8.21 0.77 -7.54
C ILE A 3 6.74 1.01 -7.19
N GLY A 4 6.23 0.26 -6.22
CA GLY A 4 4.82 0.21 -5.83
C GLY A 4 4.10 -1.02 -6.40
N ALA A 5 3.56 -1.84 -5.50
CA ALA A 5 2.72 -3.01 -5.78
C ALA A 5 1.22 -2.67 -5.74
N GLY A 6 0.85 -1.41 -5.99
CA GLY A 6 -0.53 -1.00 -6.22
C GLY A 6 -1.07 -1.45 -7.58
N PRO A 7 -2.34 -1.12 -7.91
CA PRO A 7 -2.98 -1.55 -9.17
C PRO A 7 -2.17 -1.21 -10.43
N ALA A 8 -1.59 -0.02 -10.48
CA ALA A 8 -0.79 0.44 -11.61
C ALA A 8 0.50 -0.39 -11.79
N GLY A 9 1.25 -0.61 -10.70
CA GLY A 9 2.47 -1.41 -10.74
C GLY A 9 2.20 -2.87 -11.07
N LEU A 10 1.14 -3.45 -10.49
CA LEU A 10 0.72 -4.82 -10.78
C LEU A 10 0.26 -5.01 -12.24
N ALA A 11 -0.48 -4.05 -12.79
CA ALA A 11 -0.89 -4.08 -14.19
C ALA A 11 0.32 -3.96 -15.14
N CYS A 12 1.26 -3.06 -14.82
CA CYS A 12 2.52 -2.92 -15.56
C CYS A 12 3.32 -4.23 -15.53
N ALA A 13 3.45 -4.86 -14.35
CA ALA A 13 4.14 -6.12 -14.17
C ALA A 13 3.54 -7.25 -15.01
N ASP A 14 2.21 -7.37 -15.02
CA ASP A 14 1.47 -8.40 -15.77
C ASP A 14 1.73 -8.30 -17.28
N VAL A 15 1.71 -7.08 -17.83
CA VAL A 15 1.98 -6.86 -19.27
C VAL A 15 3.44 -7.15 -19.61
N LEU A 16 4.37 -6.67 -18.80
CA LEU A 16 5.81 -6.84 -19.04
C LEU A 16 6.24 -8.31 -18.95
N VAL A 17 5.80 -9.05 -17.92
CA VAL A 17 6.18 -10.45 -17.76
C VAL A 17 5.64 -11.33 -18.88
N ARG A 18 4.42 -11.07 -19.36
CA ARG A 18 3.85 -11.76 -20.54
C ARG A 18 4.59 -11.46 -21.84
N SER A 19 5.32 -10.34 -21.88
CA SER A 19 6.16 -9.95 -23.00
C SER A 19 7.58 -10.51 -22.90
N GLY A 20 7.86 -11.37 -21.90
CA GLY A 20 9.17 -11.99 -21.68
C GLY A 20 10.17 -11.13 -20.91
N VAL A 21 9.73 -10.00 -20.32
CA VAL A 21 10.60 -9.11 -19.55
C VAL A 21 10.73 -9.63 -18.11
N GLY A 22 11.95 -9.63 -17.57
CA GLY A 22 12.19 -9.92 -16.15
C GLY A 22 11.71 -8.76 -15.27
N VAL A 23 10.74 -9.03 -14.39
CA VAL A 23 10.12 -7.99 -13.55
C VAL A 23 10.41 -8.24 -12.07
N THR A 24 10.92 -7.22 -11.39
CA THR A 24 10.94 -7.12 -9.93
C THR A 24 10.08 -5.93 -9.50
N VAL A 25 9.15 -6.16 -8.58
CA VAL A 25 8.28 -5.16 -7.96
C VAL A 25 8.71 -4.92 -6.52
N TYR A 26 8.98 -3.68 -6.17
CA TYR A 26 9.33 -3.25 -4.82
C TYR A 26 8.12 -2.59 -4.14
N ASP A 27 7.83 -2.93 -2.90
CA ASP A 27 6.83 -2.24 -2.10
C ASP A 27 7.20 -2.18 -0.61
N ARG A 28 6.87 -1.07 0.04
CA ARG A 28 7.12 -0.85 1.47
C ARG A 28 6.23 -1.72 2.36
N HIS A 29 5.07 -2.15 1.86
CA HIS A 29 4.12 -2.95 2.61
C HIS A 29 4.44 -4.45 2.51
N PRO A 30 4.02 -5.27 3.50
CA PRO A 30 4.27 -6.72 3.51
C PRO A 30 3.42 -7.50 2.49
N GLU A 31 2.39 -6.87 1.91
CA GLU A 31 1.50 -7.48 0.94
C GLU A 31 1.31 -6.58 -0.28
N ILE A 32 1.04 -7.20 -1.44
CA ILE A 32 0.74 -6.48 -2.67
C ILE A 32 -0.66 -5.86 -2.64
N GLY A 33 -0.97 -4.99 -3.58
CA GLY A 33 -2.31 -4.43 -3.83
C GLY A 33 -2.47 -2.96 -3.44
N GLY A 34 -1.52 -2.40 -2.67
CA GLY A 34 -1.60 -1.02 -2.19
C GLY A 34 -2.91 -0.77 -1.46
N LEU A 35 -3.65 0.28 -1.85
CA LEU A 35 -4.95 0.61 -1.25
C LEU A 35 -6.03 -0.47 -1.47
N LEU A 36 -5.91 -1.35 -2.47
CA LEU A 36 -6.82 -2.50 -2.58
C LEU A 36 -6.68 -3.43 -1.38
N THR A 37 -5.47 -3.57 -0.85
CA THR A 37 -5.20 -4.39 0.33
C THR A 37 -5.41 -3.59 1.59
N PHE A 38 -4.78 -2.43 1.74
CA PHE A 38 -4.73 -1.72 3.02
C PHE A 38 -5.76 -0.60 3.20
N GLY A 39 -6.34 -0.07 2.12
CA GLY A 39 -7.29 1.05 2.21
C GLY A 39 -8.76 0.61 2.19
N ILE A 40 -9.14 -0.25 1.24
CA ILE A 40 -10.52 -0.71 1.09
C ILE A 40 -10.84 -1.72 2.20
N PRO A 41 -11.93 -1.58 2.97
CA PRO A 41 -12.25 -2.57 4.01
C PRO A 41 -12.56 -3.98 3.48
N ALA A 42 -12.29 -5.01 4.28
CA ALA A 42 -12.47 -6.41 3.90
C ALA A 42 -13.93 -6.78 3.54
N PHE A 43 -14.92 -6.09 4.12
CA PHE A 43 -16.33 -6.30 3.77
C PHE A 43 -16.70 -5.77 2.37
N LYS A 44 -15.92 -4.85 1.79
CA LYS A 44 -16.06 -4.39 0.39
C LYS A 44 -15.23 -5.23 -0.57
N LEU A 45 -14.03 -5.64 -0.17
CA LEU A 45 -13.09 -6.39 -1.00
C LEU A 45 -12.35 -7.46 -0.19
N ASP A 46 -12.59 -8.72 -0.53
CA ASP A 46 -11.94 -9.86 0.10
C ASP A 46 -10.42 -9.84 -0.19
N LYS A 47 -9.62 -9.87 0.89
CA LYS A 47 -8.15 -9.84 0.84
C LYS A 47 -7.55 -11.12 0.30
N SER A 48 -8.29 -12.24 0.36
CA SER A 48 -7.88 -13.51 -0.25
C SER A 48 -7.62 -13.38 -1.75
N LEU A 49 -8.32 -12.46 -2.44
CA LEU A 49 -8.15 -12.21 -3.87
C LEU A 49 -6.77 -11.65 -4.19
N LEU A 50 -6.24 -10.75 -3.34
CA LEU A 50 -4.91 -10.16 -3.54
C LEU A 50 -3.81 -11.17 -3.23
N ALA A 51 -3.99 -11.98 -2.18
CA ALA A 51 -3.09 -13.10 -1.90
C ALA A 51 -3.04 -14.08 -3.08
N ARG A 52 -4.20 -14.45 -3.64
CA ARG A 52 -4.26 -15.32 -4.82
C ARG A 52 -3.61 -14.67 -6.05
N ARG A 53 -3.79 -13.37 -6.25
CA ARG A 53 -3.17 -12.64 -7.36
C ARG A 53 -1.65 -12.63 -7.23
N ARG A 54 -1.12 -12.49 -6.00
CA ARG A 54 0.31 -12.58 -5.69
C ARG A 54 0.88 -13.93 -6.11
N GLU A 55 0.23 -15.03 -5.72
CA GLU A 55 0.65 -16.39 -6.09
C GLU A 55 0.73 -16.56 -7.62
N ILE A 56 -0.31 -16.12 -8.33
CA ILE A 56 -0.37 -16.21 -9.80
C ILE A 56 0.78 -15.41 -10.43
N PHE A 57 1.00 -14.17 -9.98
CA PHE A 57 2.06 -13.32 -10.51
C PHE A 57 3.45 -13.85 -10.20
N SER A 58 3.67 -14.40 -9.01
CA SER A 58 4.93 -15.08 -8.67
C SER A 58 5.15 -16.32 -9.54
N ALA A 59 4.12 -17.12 -9.79
CA ALA A 59 4.20 -18.27 -10.69
C ALA A 59 4.47 -17.86 -12.16
N MET A 60 4.06 -16.66 -12.55
CA MET A 60 4.38 -16.08 -13.87
C MET A 60 5.84 -15.56 -13.96
N GLY A 61 6.58 -15.53 -12.85
CA GLY A 61 7.98 -15.08 -12.81
C GLY A 61 8.19 -13.65 -12.31
N ILE A 62 7.15 -12.97 -11.82
CA ILE A 62 7.29 -11.66 -11.18
C ILE A 62 7.90 -11.85 -9.79
N ARG A 63 9.02 -11.18 -9.52
CA ARG A 63 9.64 -11.13 -8.18
C ARG A 63 9.05 -9.98 -7.37
N PHE A 64 8.74 -10.23 -6.10
CA PHE A 64 8.24 -9.22 -5.18
C PHE A 64 9.23 -9.01 -4.03
N GLU A 65 9.78 -7.81 -3.95
CA GLU A 65 10.61 -7.32 -2.85
C GLU A 65 9.71 -6.46 -1.94
N LEU A 66 9.05 -7.13 -0.99
CA LEU A 66 8.11 -6.51 -0.05
C LEU A 66 8.82 -6.11 1.25
N ASN A 67 8.19 -5.23 2.03
CA ASN A 67 8.84 -4.57 3.19
C ASN A 67 10.14 -3.85 2.79
N CYS A 68 10.17 -3.30 1.56
CA CYS A 68 11.33 -2.61 1.02
C CYS A 68 10.91 -1.21 0.53
N GLU A 69 11.36 -0.18 1.24
CA GLU A 69 11.10 1.21 0.89
C GLU A 69 12.22 1.78 0.01
N VAL A 70 11.89 2.05 -1.25
CA VAL A 70 12.81 2.70 -2.18
C VAL A 70 13.03 4.16 -1.76
N GLY A 71 14.30 4.54 -1.62
CA GLY A 71 14.75 5.80 -1.04
C GLY A 71 15.28 5.66 0.39
N LYS A 72 14.97 4.55 1.08
CA LYS A 72 15.44 4.25 2.44
C LYS A 72 16.27 2.96 2.47
N ASP A 73 15.69 1.85 2.04
CA ASP A 73 16.34 0.53 2.06
C ASP A 73 17.14 0.28 0.77
N VAL A 74 16.61 0.74 -0.36
CA VAL A 74 17.27 0.67 -1.67
C VAL A 74 17.28 2.05 -2.31
N SER A 75 18.43 2.50 -2.79
CA SER A 75 18.55 3.82 -3.41
C SER A 75 18.01 3.84 -4.84
N MET A 76 17.45 4.98 -5.25
CA MET A 76 16.99 5.16 -6.64
C MET A 76 18.13 5.09 -7.65
N ALA A 77 19.36 5.47 -7.26
CA ALA A 77 20.55 5.35 -8.10
C ALA A 77 20.94 3.88 -8.34
N GLN A 78 20.86 3.05 -7.31
CA GLN A 78 21.09 1.61 -7.45
C GLN A 78 20.07 0.99 -8.42
N LEU A 79 18.78 1.29 -8.27
CA LEU A 79 17.77 0.75 -9.18
C LEU A 79 17.98 1.18 -10.64
N GLN A 80 18.49 2.40 -10.89
CA GLN A 80 18.84 2.86 -12.23
C GLN A 80 20.04 2.12 -12.84
N ASN A 81 20.97 1.66 -12.01
CA ASN A 81 22.12 0.90 -12.46
C ASN A 81 21.78 -0.58 -12.68
N ASP A 82 20.94 -1.16 -11.83
CA ASP A 82 20.64 -2.59 -11.80
C ASP A 82 19.55 -3.02 -12.81
N TYR A 83 18.79 -2.08 -13.36
CA TYR A 83 17.66 -2.36 -14.25
C TYR A 83 17.64 -1.45 -15.48
N ASP A 84 17.24 -1.99 -16.63
CA ASP A 84 17.16 -1.26 -17.90
C ASP A 84 16.09 -0.15 -17.90
N ALA A 85 15.04 -0.31 -17.09
CA ALA A 85 13.92 0.61 -17.01
C ALA A 85 13.26 0.60 -15.63
N LEU A 86 12.68 1.74 -15.25
CA LEU A 86 11.96 1.93 -14.00
C LEU A 86 10.54 2.46 -14.24
N PHE A 87 9.57 1.83 -13.60
CA PHE A 87 8.19 2.32 -13.51
C PHE A 87 7.89 2.74 -12.07
N ILE A 88 7.34 3.93 -11.87
CA ILE A 88 7.03 4.49 -10.55
C ILE A 88 5.51 4.57 -10.40
N GLY A 89 4.96 3.68 -9.56
CA GLY A 89 3.54 3.53 -9.28
C GLY A 89 3.23 3.64 -7.78
N VAL A 90 3.92 4.53 -7.07
CA VAL A 90 3.82 4.68 -5.61
C VAL A 90 2.49 5.29 -5.13
N GLY A 91 1.69 5.86 -6.03
CA GLY A 91 0.41 6.48 -5.67
C GLY A 91 0.57 7.75 -4.81
N THR A 92 -0.49 8.11 -4.09
CA THR A 92 -0.55 9.32 -3.25
C THR A 92 -0.95 8.95 -1.82
N TYR A 93 0.01 9.00 -0.89
CA TYR A 93 -0.23 8.68 0.52
C TYR A 93 -0.45 9.92 1.40
N ARG A 94 -0.38 11.13 0.84
CA ARG A 94 -0.56 12.37 1.60
C ARG A 94 -2.04 12.72 1.71
N SER A 95 -2.56 12.71 2.93
CA SER A 95 -3.90 13.20 3.25
C SER A 95 -4.03 14.68 2.89
N MET A 96 -5.20 15.07 2.39
CA MET A 96 -5.56 16.48 2.30
C MET A 96 -5.85 17.02 3.70
N LYS A 97 -5.23 18.14 4.06
CA LYS A 97 -5.48 18.84 5.31
C LYS A 97 -6.53 19.93 5.10
N ALA A 98 -7.44 20.07 6.06
CA ALA A 98 -8.53 21.04 5.99
C ALA A 98 -8.06 22.46 6.36
N GLY A 99 -6.92 22.60 7.04
CA GLY A 99 -6.37 23.87 7.50
C GLY A 99 -7.22 24.52 8.59
N ILE A 100 -7.94 23.72 9.37
CA ILE A 100 -8.88 24.23 10.39
C ILE A 100 -8.22 24.26 11.78
N PRO A 101 -8.67 25.18 12.66
CA PRO A 101 -8.19 25.18 14.03
C PRO A 101 -8.35 23.81 14.70
N HIS A 102 -7.31 23.37 15.41
CA HIS A 102 -7.26 22.10 16.13
C HIS A 102 -7.24 20.81 15.28
N GLU A 103 -6.84 20.87 14.01
CA GLU A 103 -6.71 19.66 13.17
C GLU A 103 -5.64 18.66 13.65
N ASP A 104 -4.71 19.09 14.50
CA ASP A 104 -3.66 18.26 15.10
C ASP A 104 -3.96 17.90 16.57
N ALA A 105 -5.20 18.13 17.04
CA ALA A 105 -5.58 17.82 18.43
C ALA A 105 -5.58 16.31 18.70
N PRO A 106 -5.30 15.86 19.94
CA PRO A 106 -5.42 14.45 20.32
C PRO A 106 -6.82 13.90 20.00
N GLY A 107 -6.88 12.77 19.31
CA GLY A 107 -8.14 12.15 18.87
C GLY A 107 -8.58 12.55 17.45
N VAL A 108 -7.85 13.44 16.78
CA VAL A 108 -8.01 13.72 15.35
C VAL A 108 -7.03 12.84 14.57
N TYR A 109 -7.56 12.06 13.63
CA TYR A 109 -6.79 11.11 12.85
C TYR A 109 -7.07 11.29 11.36
N ASP A 110 -6.02 11.17 10.56
CA ASP A 110 -6.16 11.10 9.10
C ASP A 110 -6.81 9.75 8.71
N ALA A 111 -7.77 9.79 7.79
CA ALA A 111 -8.56 8.62 7.41
C ALA A 111 -7.70 7.48 6.84
N LEU A 112 -6.72 7.79 5.98
CA LEU A 112 -5.93 6.76 5.32
C LEU A 112 -5.04 5.97 6.31
N PRO A 113 -4.21 6.60 7.17
CA PRO A 113 -3.50 5.90 8.23
C PRO A 113 -4.42 5.08 9.14
N PHE A 114 -5.59 5.61 9.50
CA PHE A 114 -6.58 4.90 10.32
C PHE A 114 -7.07 3.61 9.63
N LEU A 115 -7.44 3.69 8.34
CA LEU A 115 -7.91 2.53 7.56
C LEU A 115 -6.81 1.48 7.36
N VAL A 116 -5.58 1.93 7.08
CA VAL A 116 -4.42 1.05 6.92
C VAL A 116 -4.14 0.31 8.22
N ALA A 117 -4.07 1.01 9.35
CA ALA A 117 -3.84 0.42 10.67
C ALA A 117 -4.92 -0.59 11.05
N ASN A 118 -6.20 -0.27 10.80
CA ASN A 118 -7.32 -1.17 11.05
C ASN A 118 -7.21 -2.45 10.20
N THR A 119 -6.90 -2.30 8.91
CA THR A 119 -6.73 -3.44 8.01
C THR A 119 -5.56 -4.34 8.43
N ARG A 120 -4.43 -3.76 8.83
CA ARG A 120 -3.29 -4.51 9.37
C ARG A 120 -3.69 -5.33 10.59
N ASN A 121 -4.42 -4.72 11.53
CA ASN A 121 -4.92 -5.40 12.72
C ASN A 121 -5.86 -6.56 12.37
N VAL A 122 -6.81 -6.35 11.45
CA VAL A 122 -7.72 -7.41 10.97
C VAL A 122 -6.98 -8.57 10.29
N MET A 123 -5.90 -8.25 9.56
CA MET A 123 -5.05 -9.25 8.90
C MET A 123 -4.04 -9.92 9.83
N GLY A 124 -3.95 -9.51 11.11
CA GLY A 124 -2.96 -10.03 12.06
C GLY A 124 -1.52 -9.63 11.72
N LEU A 125 -1.33 -8.53 11.01
CA LEU A 125 -0.01 -7.98 10.68
C LEU A 125 0.49 -7.08 11.81
N ASP A 126 1.81 -7.02 11.99
CA ASP A 126 2.42 -6.12 12.98
C ASP A 126 1.99 -4.66 12.75
N PRO A 127 1.77 -3.86 13.80
CA PRO A 127 1.50 -2.44 13.64
C PRO A 127 2.64 -1.75 12.89
N ALA A 128 2.32 -0.83 11.98
CA ALA A 128 3.33 0.09 11.47
C ALA A 128 3.68 1.10 12.57
N ALA A 129 4.96 1.42 12.74
CA ALA A 129 5.41 2.28 13.83
C ALA A 129 4.80 3.70 13.77
N ASP A 130 4.48 4.16 12.57
CA ASP A 130 3.91 5.47 12.25
C ASP A 130 2.38 5.46 12.07
N GLU A 131 1.75 4.28 12.00
CA GLU A 131 0.31 4.12 11.80
C GLU A 131 -0.27 3.10 12.83
N PRO A 132 -0.31 3.46 14.13
CA PRO A 132 -0.78 2.55 15.17
C PRO A 132 -2.28 2.28 15.05
N PHE A 133 -2.70 1.08 15.44
CA PHE A 133 -4.11 0.73 15.55
C PHE A 133 -4.79 1.59 16.63
N ILE A 134 -5.95 2.15 16.28
CA ILE A 134 -6.77 2.96 17.17
C ILE A 134 -8.07 2.22 17.42
N ASP A 135 -8.24 1.76 18.65
CA ASP A 135 -9.49 1.15 19.09
C ASP A 135 -10.52 2.24 19.39
N THR A 136 -11.63 2.21 18.66
CA THR A 136 -12.74 3.14 18.81
C THR A 136 -13.94 2.52 19.51
N GLN A 137 -13.82 1.30 20.04
CA GLN A 137 -14.90 0.63 20.73
C GLN A 137 -15.36 1.43 21.96
N GLY A 138 -16.66 1.74 21.99
CA GLY A 138 -17.27 2.51 23.09
C GLY A 138 -17.01 4.02 23.03
N LEU A 139 -16.37 4.53 21.98
CA LEU A 139 -16.16 5.97 21.76
C LEU A 139 -17.25 6.57 20.88
N ASN A 140 -17.46 7.88 21.02
CA ASN A 140 -18.26 8.67 20.08
C ASN A 140 -17.34 9.14 18.94
N VAL A 141 -17.55 8.59 17.74
CA VAL A 141 -16.69 8.87 16.57
C VAL A 141 -17.41 9.81 15.60
N GLY A 142 -16.73 10.88 15.19
CA GLY A 142 -17.15 11.76 14.09
C GLY A 142 -16.26 11.55 12.87
N VAL A 143 -16.86 11.46 11.68
CA VAL A 143 -16.14 11.34 10.41
C VAL A 143 -16.38 12.61 9.59
N LEU A 144 -15.30 13.25 9.15
CA LEU A 144 -15.34 14.44 8.31
C LEU A 144 -14.97 14.07 6.88
N GLY A 145 -15.99 13.81 6.07
CA GLY A 145 -15.84 13.37 4.68
C GLY A 145 -17.15 12.75 4.18
N GLY A 146 -17.30 12.69 2.85
CA GLY A 146 -18.47 12.07 2.22
C GLY A 146 -18.12 11.26 0.97
N GLY A 147 -16.84 10.90 0.81
CA GLY A 147 -16.36 10.07 -0.29
C GLY A 147 -16.39 8.59 0.07
N ASP A 148 -15.71 7.78 -0.75
CA ASP A 148 -15.59 6.34 -0.51
C ASP A 148 -14.67 5.97 0.66
N THR A 149 -13.76 6.89 1.01
CA THR A 149 -12.84 6.83 2.16
C THR A 149 -13.57 7.19 3.44
#